data_AF-A0A2U8I2K0-F1
#
_entry.id   AF-A0A2U8I2K0-F1
#
_cell.length_a   1.000
_cell.length_b   1.000
_cell.length_c   1.000
_cell.angle_alpha   90.00
_cell.angle_beta   90.00
_cell.angle_gamma   90.00
#
_symmetry.space_group_name_H-M   'P 1'
#
loop_
_entity.id
_entity.type
_entity.pdbx_description
1 polymer ?
#
loop_
_entity_poly.entity_id
_entity_poly.type
_entity_poly.pdbx_seq_one_letter_code
_entity_poly.pdbx_strand_id
1 'polypeptide(L)' 'MKKNLVFIHLESLNQAIFGNRHWFPCLNNIYNRSLRLNNFISSATSSNMALSDLIYGDDNVLEHN' A
#
# COMPACT_ATOMS: atom_id res chain seq x y z
N MET A 1 13.10 20.92 -9.58
CA MET A 1 13.83 19.63 -9.63
C MET A 1 12.84 18.51 -9.89
N LYS A 2 13.08 17.64 -10.88
CA LYS A 2 12.29 16.41 -11.06
C LYS A 2 12.79 15.37 -10.06
N LYS A 3 11.89 14.77 -9.29
CA LYS A 3 12.21 13.67 -8.37
C LYS A 3 11.79 12.36 -9.03
N ASN A 4 12.59 11.31 -8.83
CA ASN A 4 12.20 9.97 -9.23
C ASN A 4 11.15 9.44 -8.24
N LEU A 5 10.14 8.75 -8.75
CA LEU A 5 9.10 8.10 -7.96
C LEU A 5 9.18 6.60 -8.17
N VAL A 6 9.18 5.84 -7.07
CA VAL A 6 9.15 4.38 -7.08
C VAL A 6 8.00 3.95 -6.18
N PHE A 7 7.11 3.11 -6.71
CA PHE A 7 6.02 2.49 -5.97
C PHE A 7 6.30 0.99 -5.83
N ILE A 8 6.14 0.46 -4.62
CA ILE A 8 6.38 -0.95 -4.30
C ILE A 8 5.10 -1.50 -3.67
N HIS A 9 4.39 -2.36 -4.39
CA HIS A 9 3.24 -3.11 -3.89
C HIS A 9 3.71 -4.37 -3.18
N LEU A 10 3.11 -4.67 -2.02
CA LEU A 10 3.38 -5.88 -1.25
C LEU A 10 2.12 -6.74 -1.21
N GLU A 11 2.09 -7.75 -2.08
CA GLU A 11 0.93 -8.60 -2.31
C GLU A 11 0.45 -9.31 -1.04
N SER A 12 -0.84 -9.19 -0.72
CA SER A 12 -1.50 -9.83 0.43
C SER A 12 -0.87 -9.56 1.81
N LEU A 13 -0.07 -8.50 1.96
CA LEU A 13 0.50 -8.12 3.25
C LEU A 13 -0.49 -7.28 4.06
N ASN A 14 -0.91 -7.81 5.22
CA ASN A 14 -1.72 -7.06 6.18
C ASN A 14 -0.92 -6.65 7.43
N GLN A 15 -1.52 -5.79 8.26
CA GLN A 15 -0.87 -5.26 9.46
C GLN A 15 -0.53 -6.33 10.51
N ALA A 16 -1.34 -7.39 10.63
CA ALA A 16 -1.10 -8.47 11.58
C ALA A 16 0.16 -9.28 11.19
N ILE A 17 0.32 -9.57 9.89
CA ILE A 17 1.51 -10.23 9.34
C ILE A 17 2.72 -9.31 9.49
N PHE A 18 2.60 -8.05 9.10
CA PHE A 18 3.69 -7.07 9.20
C PHE A 18 4.09 -6.75 10.66
N GLY A 19 3.22 -7.02 11.64
CA GLY A 19 3.55 -6.98 13.06
C GLY A 19 4.78 -7.83 13.41
N ASN A 20 5.01 -8.93 12.68
CA ASN A 20 6.21 -9.75 12.77
C ASN A 20 7.38 -9.15 11.97
N ARG A 21 7.76 -7.90 12.27
CA ARG A 21 8.73 -7.11 11.49
C ARG A 21 10.08 -7.78 11.23
N HIS A 22 10.50 -8.69 12.10
CA HIS A 22 11.74 -9.45 11.96
C HIS A 22 11.75 -10.35 10.71
N TRP A 23 10.60 -10.76 10.19
CA TRP A 23 10.48 -11.46 8.90
C TRP A 23 10.77 -10.57 7.70
N PHE A 24 10.76 -9.24 7.88
CA PHE A 24 10.90 -8.26 6.82
C PHE A 24 12.09 -7.31 7.08
N PRO A 25 13.34 -7.83 7.13
CA PRO A 25 14.51 -7.05 7.56
C PRO A 25 14.75 -5.81 6.69
N CYS A 26 14.51 -5.89 5.38
CA CYS A 26 14.64 -4.75 4.47
C CYS A 26 13.60 -3.65 4.78
N LEU A 27 12.32 -4.02 4.91
CA LEU A 27 11.25 -3.08 5.23
C LEU A 27 11.44 -2.47 6.61
N ASN A 28 11.91 -3.25 7.60
CA ASN A 28 12.15 -2.78 8.95
C ASN A 28 13.25 -1.69 9.01
N ASN A 29 14.29 -1.80 8.16
CA ASN A 29 15.31 -0.76 8.03
C ASN A 29 14.74 0.56 7.47
N ILE A 30 13.87 0.46 6.45
CA ILE A 30 13.21 1.63 5.85
C ILE A 30 12.18 2.25 6.80
N TYR A 31 11.47 1.41 7.56
CA TYR A 31 10.34 1.79 8.42
C TYR A 31 10.68 2.90 9.43
N ASN A 32 11.89 2.87 10.01
CA ASN A 32 12.31 3.88 11.00
C ASN A 32 12.74 5.22 10.37
N ARG A 33 12.89 5.26 9.05
CA ARG A 33 13.36 6.43 8.28
C ARG A 33 12.27 7.00 7.37
N SER A 34 11.04 6.51 7.47
CA SER A 34 9.92 6.88 6.61
C SER A 34 8.79 7.56 7.38
N LEU A 35 7.97 8.31 6.64
CA LEU A 35 6.65 8.71 7.10
C LEU A 35 5.73 7.47 7.09
N ARG A 36 4.89 7.32 8.12
CA ARG A 36 4.07 6.13 8.32
C ARG A 36 2.59 6.48 8.41
N LEU A 37 1.77 5.71 7.72
CA LEU A 37 0.31 5.80 7.78
C LEU A 37 -0.22 4.61 8.59
N ASN A 38 -0.24 4.73 9.91
CA ASN A 38 -0.58 3.60 10.80
C ASN A 38 -2.06 3.18 10.74
N ASN A 39 -2.94 4.04 10.21
CA ASN A 39 -4.37 3.80 10.06
C ASN A 39 -4.77 3.70 8.58
N PHE A 40 -3.84 3.30 7.71
CA PHE A 40 -4.13 3.07 6.29
C PHE A 40 -4.90 1.76 6.12
N ILE A 41 -5.98 1.81 5.35
CA ILE A 41 -6.83 0.67 5.02
C ILE A 41 -6.99 0.65 3.49
N SER A 42 -6.80 -0.51 2.88
CA SER A 42 -7.06 -0.71 1.46
C SER A 42 -8.56 -0.59 1.19
N SER A 43 -8.94 0.12 0.13
CA SER A 43 -10.32 0.25 -0.35
C SER A 43 -10.92 -1.09 -0.78
N ALA A 44 -10.10 -1.96 -1.36
CA ALA A 44 -10.49 -3.27 -1.85
C ALA A 44 -9.68 -4.41 -1.21
N THR A 45 -10.25 -5.61 -1.20
CA THR A 45 -9.59 -6.85 -0.76
C THR A 45 -8.86 -7.57 -1.90
N SER A 46 -9.25 -7.31 -3.15
CA SER A 46 -8.57 -7.80 -4.35
C SER A 46 -7.40 -6.89 -4.70
N SER A 47 -6.23 -7.47 -4.93
CA SER A 47 -5.01 -6.71 -5.26
C SER A 47 -5.12 -5.97 -6.59
N ASN A 48 -5.79 -6.56 -7.57
CA ASN A 48 -6.03 -5.88 -8.86
C ASN A 48 -6.93 -4.65 -8.68
N MET A 49 -7.95 -4.75 -7.83
CA MET A 49 -8.83 -3.62 -7.53
C MET A 49 -8.10 -2.56 -6.71
N ALA A 50 -7.39 -2.94 -5.65
CA ALA A 50 -6.62 -2.00 -4.84
C ALA A 50 -5.53 -1.27 -5.65
N LEU A 51 -4.89 -1.95 -6.60
CA LEU A 51 -3.94 -1.32 -7.53
C LEU A 51 -4.65 -0.40 -8.53
N SER A 52 -5.82 -0.79 -9.04
CA SER A 52 -6.65 0.06 -9.89
C SER A 52 -7.03 1.34 -9.16
N ASP A 53 -7.56 1.24 -7.93
CA ASP A 53 -7.97 2.36 -7.10
C ASP A 53 -6.80 3.30 -6.79
N LEU A 54 -5.59 2.77 -6.62
CA LEU A 54 -4.40 3.58 -6.39
C LEU A 54 -3.98 4.39 -7.63
N ILE A 55 -4.06 3.79 -8.81
CA ILE A 55 -3.59 4.41 -10.07
C ILE A 55 -4.64 5.39 -10.61
N TYR A 56 -5.90 5.00 -10.56
CA TYR A 56 -7.01 5.72 -11.19
C TYR A 56 -7.86 6.52 -10.18
N GLY A 57 -7.75 6.23 -8.89
CA GLY A 57 -8.69 6.69 -7.87
C GLY A 57 -9.80 5.66 -7.64
N ASP A 58 -10.51 5.78 -6.52
CA ASP A 58 -11.68 4.93 -6.24
C ASP A 58 -12.81 5.26 -7.23
N ASP A 59 -13.11 4.28 -8.09
CA ASP A 59 -14.13 4.33 -9.13
C ASP A 59 -15.56 4.05 -8.63
N ASN A 60 -15.84 4.14 -7.32
CA ASN A 60 -17.23 4.18 -6.82
C ASN A 60 -18.08 5.35 -7.40
N VAL A 61 -17.53 6.18 -8.27
CA VAL A 61 -18.25 7.14 -9.12
C VAL A 61 -18.75 6.51 -10.44
N LEU A 62 -18.20 5.38 -10.90
CA LEU A 62 -18.53 4.71 -12.18
C LEU A 62 -19.35 3.42 -12.04
N GLU A 63 -19.58 2.88 -10.84
CA GLU A 63 -20.50 1.73 -10.63
C GLU A 63 -22.01 2.08 -10.79
N HIS A 64 -22.34 3.33 -11.15
CA HIS A 64 -23.72 3.80 -11.42
C HIS A 64 -23.96 4.12 -12.91
N ASN A 65 -23.66 3.20 -13.84
CA ASN A 65 -24.16 3.27 -15.22
C ASN A 65 -24.67 1.93 -15.73
#